data_AF-A0A4U9HXD2-F1
#
_entry.id   AF-A0A4U9HXD2-F1
#
_cell.length_a   1.000
_cell.length_b   1.000
_cell.length_c   1.000
_cell.angle_alpha   90.00
_cell.angle_beta   90.00
_cell.angle_gamma   90.00
#
_symmetry.space_group_name_H-M   'P 1'
#
loop_
_entity.id
_entity.type
_entity.pdbx_description
1 polymer ?
#
loop_
_entity_poly.entity_id
_entity_poly.type
_entity_poly.pdbx_seq_one_letter_code
_entity_poly.pdbx_strand_id
1 'polypeptide(L)'
;MSVNPVHQTELESLLAISSGLNSTGGNDRLKNIMHQLLSDLCKTIRQFDVTDEEFWVAVNYLNELGGRQEAALLAAGLGLEHYLDMRADEKEAASGHDVGTPRTIEGPLYVANAPLSEGFARMDDGKEQAETMWLQGQVTDLHGKPVAGAIVDIWHANTLGGYSFFDQSQSEYNLRRRVRTGDDGRYAVRSIVPCGYGCPPDGPTQKLLTAMGRHGNRPAHVHFFVSAPGYKHLTTQINLNGDEYLWMTLRSRRGRS
;
A
#
# COMPACT_ATOMS: atom_id res chain seq x y z
N MET A 1 -12.94 -22.94 -32.08
CA MET A 1 -14.36 -22.87 -31.66
C MET A 1 -14.98 -21.66 -32.36
N SER A 2 -16.04 -21.88 -33.14
CA SER A 2 -16.75 -20.78 -33.83
C SER A 2 -17.67 -20.09 -32.84
N VAL A 3 -17.38 -18.84 -32.47
CA VAL A 3 -18.25 -18.04 -31.60
C VAL A 3 -19.46 -17.58 -32.43
N ASN A 4 -20.68 -17.90 -31.98
CA ASN A 4 -21.92 -17.49 -32.66
C ASN A 4 -22.11 -15.97 -32.51
N PRO A 5 -22.19 -15.20 -33.61
CA PRO A 5 -22.28 -13.73 -33.57
C PRO A 5 -23.53 -13.20 -32.84
N VAL A 6 -24.62 -13.97 -32.77
CA VAL A 6 -25.86 -13.56 -32.08
C VAL A 6 -25.66 -13.44 -30.56
N HIS A 7 -24.94 -14.39 -29.95
CA HIS A 7 -24.62 -14.33 -28.52
C HIS A 7 -23.62 -13.22 -28.18
N GLN A 8 -22.77 -12.85 -29.14
CA GLN A 8 -21.84 -11.75 -28.96
C GLN A 8 -22.57 -10.41 -28.88
N THR A 9 -23.60 -10.21 -29.71
CA THR A 9 -24.41 -8.98 -29.67
C THR A 9 -25.27 -8.83 -28.41
N GLU A 10 -25.75 -9.94 -27.84
CA GLU A 10 -26.51 -9.95 -26.58
C GLU A 10 -25.61 -9.57 -25.38
N LEU A 11 -24.39 -10.12 -25.32
CA LEU A 11 -23.42 -9.81 -24.28
C LEU A 11 -22.96 -8.35 -24.34
N GLU A 12 -22.68 -7.82 -25.53
CA GLU A 12 -22.33 -6.41 -25.71
C GLU A 12 -23.44 -5.48 -25.20
N SER A 13 -24.70 -5.82 -25.51
CA SER A 13 -25.87 -5.08 -25.03
C SER A 13 -25.99 -5.11 -23.50
N LEU A 14 -25.80 -6.28 -22.89
CA LEU A 14 -25.82 -6.45 -21.43
C LEU A 14 -24.73 -5.60 -20.75
N LEU A 15 -23.51 -5.61 -21.26
CA LEU A 15 -22.39 -4.85 -20.71
C LEU A 15 -22.64 -3.33 -20.77
N ALA A 16 -23.18 -2.82 -21.88
CA ALA A 16 -23.52 -1.41 -22.04
C ALA A 16 -24.62 -0.96 -21.05
N ILE A 17 -25.63 -1.81 -20.83
CA ILE A 17 -26.70 -1.55 -19.86
C ILE A 17 -26.14 -1.57 -18.42
N SER A 18 -25.44 -2.63 -18.04
CA SER A 18 -24.94 -2.82 -16.66
C SER A 18 -23.90 -1.78 -16.24
N SER A 19 -23.11 -1.26 -17.18
CA SER A 19 -22.16 -0.17 -16.94
C SER A 19 -22.78 1.23 -17.00
N GLY A 20 -24.06 1.34 -17.36
CA GLY A 20 -24.79 2.60 -17.44
C GLY A 20 -24.43 3.47 -18.65
N LEU A 21 -23.80 2.92 -19.69
CA LEU A 21 -23.46 3.66 -20.91
C LEU A 21 -24.72 4.18 -21.65
N ASN A 22 -25.83 3.47 -21.52
CA ASN A 22 -27.11 3.89 -22.09
C ASN A 22 -27.87 4.91 -21.22
N SER A 23 -27.35 5.22 -20.03
CA SER A 23 -27.97 6.16 -19.09
C SER A 23 -27.46 7.58 -19.32
N THR A 24 -28.37 8.56 -19.34
CA THR A 24 -28.06 9.99 -19.57
C THR A 24 -27.43 10.70 -18.37
N GLY A 25 -27.60 10.18 -17.15
CA GLY A 25 -26.97 10.72 -15.93
C GLY A 25 -25.71 9.95 -15.51
N GLY A 26 -25.04 10.41 -14.43
CA GLY A 26 -23.87 9.73 -13.84
C GLY A 26 -22.52 10.26 -14.35
N ASN A 27 -21.44 9.56 -13.98
CA ASN A 27 -20.07 9.94 -14.31
C ASN A 27 -19.54 9.12 -15.50
N ASP A 28 -19.29 9.77 -16.62
CA ASP A 28 -18.90 9.07 -17.86
C ASP A 28 -17.55 8.35 -17.77
N ARG A 29 -16.59 8.90 -17.00
CA ARG A 29 -15.32 8.21 -16.73
C ARG A 29 -15.56 6.92 -15.96
N LEU A 30 -16.41 6.95 -14.94
CA LEU A 30 -16.73 5.76 -14.14
C LEU A 30 -17.45 4.71 -15.00
N LYS A 31 -18.42 5.11 -15.82
CA LYS A 31 -19.11 4.20 -16.75
C LYS A 31 -18.13 3.47 -17.65
N ASN A 32 -17.19 4.19 -18.25
CA ASN A 32 -16.17 3.60 -19.13
C ASN A 32 -15.25 2.61 -18.40
N ILE A 33 -14.82 2.93 -17.17
CA ILE A 33 -14.01 2.03 -16.34
C ILE A 33 -14.80 0.76 -16.01
N MET A 34 -16.07 0.91 -15.57
CA MET A 34 -16.92 -0.23 -15.22
C MET A 34 -17.25 -1.10 -16.42
N HIS A 35 -17.51 -0.51 -17.59
CA HIS A 35 -17.73 -1.25 -18.82
C HIS A 35 -16.53 -2.14 -19.16
N GLN A 36 -15.31 -1.59 -19.09
CA GLN A 36 -14.08 -2.34 -19.35
C GLN A 36 -13.88 -3.46 -18.30
N LEU A 37 -14.06 -3.15 -17.02
CA LEU A 37 -13.91 -4.12 -15.94
C LEU A 37 -14.89 -5.30 -16.08
N LEU A 38 -16.17 -5.02 -16.34
CA LEU A 38 -17.19 -6.04 -16.57
C LEU A 38 -16.88 -6.88 -17.82
N SER A 39 -16.43 -6.23 -18.90
CA SER A 39 -16.04 -6.91 -20.13
C SER A 39 -14.92 -7.93 -19.86
N ASP A 40 -13.90 -7.54 -19.10
CA ASP A 40 -12.75 -8.40 -18.80
C ASP A 40 -13.10 -9.50 -17.79
N LEU A 41 -14.02 -9.23 -16.86
CA LEU A 41 -14.56 -10.27 -15.97
C LEU A 41 -15.34 -11.33 -16.76
N CYS A 42 -16.23 -10.94 -17.68
CA CYS A 42 -16.95 -11.90 -18.53
C CYS A 42 -16.00 -12.71 -19.41
N LYS A 43 -14.96 -12.09 -19.97
CA LYS A 43 -13.90 -12.81 -20.70
C LYS A 43 -13.18 -13.82 -19.81
N THR A 44 -12.88 -13.46 -18.56
CA THR A 44 -12.22 -14.34 -17.58
C THR A 44 -13.09 -15.53 -17.24
N ILE A 45 -14.38 -15.31 -16.92
CA ILE A 45 -15.36 -16.36 -16.66
C ILE A 45 -15.41 -17.36 -17.82
N ARG A 46 -15.50 -16.86 -19.05
CA ARG A 46 -15.52 -17.71 -20.26
C ARG A 46 -14.19 -18.42 -20.50
N GLN A 47 -13.07 -17.75 -20.27
CA GLN A 47 -11.74 -18.30 -20.54
C GLN A 47 -11.43 -19.49 -19.64
N PHE A 48 -11.84 -19.42 -18.37
CA PHE A 48 -11.55 -20.47 -17.38
C PHE A 48 -12.73 -21.40 -17.12
N ASP A 49 -13.83 -21.24 -17.87
CA ASP A 49 -15.07 -22.01 -17.70
C ASP A 49 -15.55 -22.00 -16.23
N VAL A 50 -15.53 -20.80 -15.63
CA VAL A 50 -15.87 -20.61 -14.20
C VAL A 50 -17.29 -21.06 -13.97
N THR A 51 -17.45 -21.98 -13.02
CA THR A 51 -18.76 -22.55 -12.66
C THR A 51 -19.58 -21.59 -11.81
N ASP A 52 -20.89 -21.82 -11.75
CA ASP A 52 -21.79 -21.06 -10.88
C ASP A 52 -21.37 -21.17 -9.40
N GLU A 53 -20.89 -22.35 -8.97
CA GLU A 53 -20.42 -22.57 -7.59
C GLU A 53 -19.17 -21.73 -7.30
N GLU A 54 -18.17 -21.76 -8.18
CA GLU A 54 -16.96 -20.93 -8.03
C GLU A 54 -17.28 -19.43 -8.03
N PHE A 55 -18.22 -19.00 -8.87
CA PHE A 55 -18.69 -17.62 -8.90
C PHE A 55 -19.27 -17.20 -7.54
N TRP A 56 -20.18 -18.00 -6.97
CA TRP A 56 -20.78 -17.68 -5.68
C TRP A 56 -19.80 -17.78 -4.50
N VAL A 57 -18.81 -18.67 -4.57
CA VAL A 57 -17.68 -18.69 -3.62
C VAL A 57 -16.89 -17.38 -3.68
N ALA A 58 -16.60 -16.87 -4.89
CA ALA A 58 -15.91 -15.60 -5.06
C ALA A 58 -16.74 -14.40 -4.57
N VAL A 59 -18.06 -14.39 -4.78
CA VAL A 59 -18.94 -13.36 -4.23
C VAL A 59 -18.96 -13.40 -2.71
N ASN A 60 -19.06 -14.58 -2.09
CA ASN A 60 -18.97 -14.71 -0.63
C ASN A 60 -17.61 -14.24 -0.10
N TYR A 61 -16.52 -14.52 -0.81
CA TYR A 61 -15.19 -14.02 -0.47
C TYR A 61 -15.14 -12.48 -0.41
N LEU A 62 -15.80 -11.78 -1.34
CA LEU A 62 -15.88 -10.31 -1.30
C LEU A 62 -16.63 -9.80 -0.06
N ASN A 63 -17.66 -10.51 0.38
CA ASN A 63 -18.37 -10.19 1.63
C ASN A 63 -17.47 -10.42 2.86
N GLU A 64 -16.77 -11.54 2.93
CA GLU A 64 -15.80 -11.83 4.00
C GLU A 64 -14.70 -10.76 4.06
N LEU A 65 -14.15 -10.40 2.89
CA LEU A 65 -13.11 -9.38 2.74
C LEU A 65 -13.56 -8.01 3.25
N GLY A 66 -14.76 -7.57 2.84
CA GLY A 66 -15.35 -6.31 3.29
C GLY A 66 -15.68 -6.31 4.77
N GLY A 67 -16.25 -7.40 5.28
CA GLY A 67 -16.61 -7.56 6.69
C GLY A 67 -15.40 -7.53 7.64
N ARG A 68 -14.24 -8.00 7.17
CA ARG A 68 -12.96 -7.92 7.89
C ARG A 68 -12.18 -6.63 7.63
N GLN A 69 -12.68 -5.75 6.75
CA GLN A 69 -12.02 -4.50 6.34
C GLN A 69 -10.61 -4.72 5.75
N GLU A 70 -10.40 -5.84 5.07
CA GLU A 70 -9.08 -6.25 4.57
C GLU A 70 -8.85 -5.91 3.09
N ALA A 71 -9.76 -5.19 2.42
CA ALA A 71 -9.65 -4.91 0.98
C ALA A 71 -8.34 -4.20 0.58
N ALA A 72 -7.89 -3.24 1.38
CA ALA A 72 -6.61 -2.55 1.15
C ALA A 72 -5.40 -3.47 1.41
N LEU A 73 -5.49 -4.35 2.42
CA LEU A 73 -4.47 -5.36 2.70
C LEU A 73 -4.35 -6.35 1.54
N LEU A 74 -5.47 -6.77 0.97
CA LEU A 74 -5.51 -7.63 -0.21
C LEU A 74 -4.93 -6.92 -1.45
N ALA A 75 -5.26 -5.65 -1.68
CA ALA A 75 -4.71 -4.88 -2.80
C ALA A 75 -3.18 -4.80 -2.75
N ALA A 76 -2.61 -4.59 -1.55
CA ALA A 76 -1.17 -4.68 -1.31
C ALA A 76 -0.64 -6.11 -1.55
N GLY A 77 -1.31 -7.13 -1.00
CA GLY A 77 -0.94 -8.54 -1.14
C GLY A 77 -0.96 -9.07 -2.57
N LEU A 78 -1.83 -8.54 -3.43
CA LEU A 78 -1.89 -8.86 -4.87
C LEU A 78 -0.95 -7.98 -5.72
N GLY A 79 -0.27 -7.01 -5.12
CA GLY A 79 0.68 -6.14 -5.80
C GLY A 79 0.06 -5.00 -6.60
N LEU A 80 -1.24 -4.73 -6.43
CA LEU A 80 -1.91 -3.61 -7.09
C LEU A 80 -1.36 -2.27 -6.61
N GLU A 81 -1.06 -2.15 -5.31
CA GLU A 81 -0.47 -0.95 -4.74
C GLU A 81 0.94 -0.69 -5.32
N HIS A 82 1.76 -1.74 -5.46
CA HIS A 82 3.07 -1.63 -6.09
C HIS A 82 2.97 -1.28 -7.58
N TYR A 83 1.97 -1.81 -8.29
CA TYR A 83 1.73 -1.45 -9.68
C TYR A 83 1.37 0.03 -9.86
N LEU A 84 0.68 0.64 -8.89
CA LEU A 84 0.44 2.09 -8.91
C LEU A 84 1.73 2.89 -8.79
N ASP A 85 2.67 2.46 -7.94
CA ASP A 85 4.01 3.06 -7.85
C ASP A 85 4.76 2.94 -9.17
N MET A 86 4.78 1.76 -9.79
CA MET A 86 5.44 1.55 -11.08
C MET A 86 4.92 2.48 -12.17
N ARG A 87 3.59 2.68 -12.24
CA ARG A 87 3.00 3.64 -13.18
C ARG A 87 3.34 5.09 -12.86
N ALA A 88 3.51 5.42 -11.58
CA ALA A 88 3.96 6.74 -11.17
C ALA A 88 5.43 6.96 -11.53
N ASP A 89 6.28 5.95 -11.35
CA ASP A 89 7.69 5.93 -11.76
C ASP A 89 7.82 6.12 -13.28
N GLU A 90 7.04 5.38 -14.09
CA GLU A 90 7.04 5.52 -15.55
C GLU A 90 6.68 6.93 -16.02
N LYS A 91 5.66 7.55 -15.40
CA LYS A 91 5.27 8.93 -15.70
C LYS A 91 6.34 9.93 -15.31
N GLU A 92 7.00 9.71 -14.18
CA GLU A 92 8.08 10.58 -13.71
C GLU A 92 9.32 10.45 -14.62
N ALA A 93 9.70 9.23 -14.98
CA ALA A 93 10.78 8.98 -15.94
C ALA A 93 10.50 9.62 -17.30
N ALA A 94 9.25 9.57 -17.77
CA ALA A 94 8.82 10.22 -19.01
C ALA A 94 8.84 11.75 -18.95
N SER A 95 8.83 12.35 -17.76
CA SER A 95 8.88 13.82 -17.61
C SER A 95 10.28 14.41 -17.84
N GLY A 96 11.33 13.58 -17.82
CA GLY A 96 12.71 14.02 -18.01
C GLY A 96 13.30 14.82 -16.84
N HIS A 97 12.60 14.89 -15.70
CA HIS A 97 13.10 15.53 -14.49
C HIS A 97 13.97 14.58 -13.65
N ASP A 98 14.88 15.16 -12.88
CA ASP A 98 15.67 14.43 -11.89
C ASP A 98 14.76 13.75 -10.85
N VAL A 99 15.14 12.53 -10.45
CA VAL A 99 14.39 11.73 -9.48
C VAL A 99 15.09 11.75 -8.12
N GLY A 100 14.32 11.97 -7.06
CA GLY A 100 14.79 11.91 -5.69
C GLY A 100 14.76 10.49 -5.12
N THR A 101 14.58 10.39 -3.80
CA THR A 101 14.39 9.11 -3.11
C THR A 101 13.26 8.28 -3.74
N PRO A 102 13.47 6.98 -4.01
CA PRO A 102 12.44 6.12 -4.57
C PRO A 102 11.18 6.08 -3.71
N ARG A 103 10.02 6.07 -4.37
CA ARG A 103 8.74 5.81 -3.72
C ARG A 103 8.55 4.33 -3.42
N THR A 104 7.64 4.05 -2.51
CA THR A 104 7.08 2.72 -2.32
C THR A 104 5.72 2.85 -1.64
N ILE A 105 4.95 1.76 -1.69
CA ILE A 105 3.62 1.62 -1.10
C ILE A 105 3.47 2.28 0.29
N GLU A 106 2.32 2.91 0.51
CA GLU A 106 1.95 3.52 1.79
C GLU A 106 1.60 2.43 2.82
N GLY A 107 0.88 1.41 2.37
CA GLY A 107 0.22 0.45 3.24
C GLY A 107 -1.03 1.02 3.93
N PRO A 108 -1.93 0.17 4.43
CA PRO A 108 -3.26 0.61 4.90
C PRO A 108 -3.26 1.18 6.33
N LEU A 109 -2.09 1.43 6.92
CA LEU A 109 -1.94 1.59 8.38
C LEU A 109 -1.52 3.01 8.79
N TYR A 110 -1.61 4.00 7.90
CA TYR A 110 -1.37 5.40 8.24
C TYR A 110 -2.51 5.96 9.12
N VAL A 111 -2.15 6.80 10.09
CA VAL A 111 -3.10 7.54 10.94
C VAL A 111 -2.65 8.99 10.98
N ALA A 112 -3.52 9.88 10.49
CA ALA A 112 -3.23 11.30 10.42
C ALA A 112 -3.09 11.94 11.81
N ASN A 113 -2.45 13.11 11.85
CA ASN A 113 -2.39 13.98 13.03
C ASN A 113 -1.58 13.45 14.22
N ALA A 114 -0.58 12.60 13.99
CA ALA A 114 0.39 12.23 15.01
C ALA A 114 1.06 13.47 15.64
N PRO A 115 1.53 13.41 16.90
CA PRO A 115 2.18 14.55 17.55
C PRO A 115 3.33 15.11 16.71
N LEU A 116 3.35 16.43 16.53
CA LEU A 116 4.40 17.16 15.81
C LEU A 116 5.47 17.63 16.81
N SER A 117 6.74 17.49 16.44
CA SER A 117 7.88 17.97 17.22
C SER A 117 8.92 18.64 16.31
N GLU A 118 9.77 19.48 16.90
CA GLU A 118 10.81 20.23 16.18
C GLU A 118 12.15 19.50 16.27
N GLY A 119 12.68 19.05 15.13
CA GLY A 119 13.99 18.39 14.99
C GLY A 119 14.12 16.99 15.60
N PHE A 120 13.49 16.73 16.74
CA PHE A 120 13.59 15.46 17.48
C PHE A 120 12.26 15.01 18.08
N ALA A 121 11.99 13.70 18.07
CA ALA A 121 10.89 13.11 18.84
C ALA A 121 11.27 11.74 19.44
N ARG A 122 10.72 11.42 20.62
CA ARG A 122 10.61 10.04 21.11
C ARG A 122 9.26 9.45 20.67
N MET A 123 9.28 8.29 20.00
CA MET A 123 8.10 7.69 19.40
C MET A 123 7.40 6.67 20.30
N ASP A 124 8.16 5.92 21.09
CA ASP A 124 7.66 4.89 22.01
C ASP A 124 7.16 5.47 23.33
N ASP A 125 6.21 4.79 23.97
CA ASP A 125 5.70 5.14 25.30
C ASP A 125 6.51 4.52 26.47
N GLY A 126 7.54 3.73 26.16
CA GLY A 126 8.44 3.09 27.12
C GLY A 126 7.86 1.90 27.89
N LYS A 127 6.69 1.36 27.50
CA LYS A 127 6.08 0.20 28.17
C LYS A 127 6.66 -1.14 27.71
N GLU A 128 7.21 -1.19 26.50
CA GLU A 128 7.72 -2.40 25.85
C GLU A 128 9.23 -2.55 26.07
N GLN A 129 9.67 -3.75 26.46
CA GLN A 129 11.09 -4.07 26.52
C GLN A 129 11.57 -4.46 25.12
N ALA A 130 12.19 -3.52 24.43
CA ALA A 130 12.65 -3.69 23.06
C ALA A 130 14.02 -3.04 22.84
N GLU A 131 14.71 -3.45 21.78
CA GLU A 131 15.94 -2.80 21.33
C GLU A 131 15.65 -1.35 20.93
N THR A 132 16.40 -0.39 21.47
CA THR A 132 16.25 1.02 21.14
C THR A 132 16.78 1.29 19.74
N MET A 133 15.97 1.93 18.90
CA MET A 133 16.34 2.40 17.57
C MET A 133 16.56 3.92 17.59
N TRP A 134 17.72 4.35 17.10
CA TRP A 134 17.95 5.75 16.74
C TRP A 134 17.89 5.90 15.24
N LEU A 135 16.93 6.69 14.77
CA LEU A 135 16.71 6.94 13.35
C LEU A 135 16.86 8.44 13.09
N GLN A 136 17.78 8.79 12.21
CA GLN A 136 18.07 10.19 11.88
C GLN A 136 18.34 10.33 10.39
N GLY A 137 18.05 11.51 9.85
CA GLY A 137 18.24 11.80 8.44
C GLY A 137 18.27 13.30 8.16
N GLN A 138 18.40 13.61 6.87
CA GLN A 138 18.38 14.98 6.35
C GLN A 138 17.49 15.00 5.11
N VAL A 139 16.57 15.98 5.06
CA VAL A 139 15.75 16.24 3.88
C VAL A 139 16.47 17.28 3.03
N THR A 140 16.73 16.95 1.76
CA THR A 140 17.34 17.83 0.78
C THR A 140 16.47 17.96 -0.47
N ASP A 141 16.68 19.02 -1.25
CA ASP A 141 16.19 19.08 -2.62
C ASP A 141 17.02 18.18 -3.56
N LEU A 142 16.67 18.18 -4.85
CA LEU A 142 17.35 17.38 -5.88
C LEU A 142 18.80 17.84 -6.15
N HIS A 143 19.20 19.00 -5.65
CA HIS A 143 20.55 19.55 -5.75
C HIS A 143 21.36 19.37 -4.45
N GLY A 144 20.81 18.65 -3.46
CA GLY A 144 21.45 18.39 -2.18
C GLY A 144 21.37 19.55 -1.18
N LYS A 145 20.60 20.60 -1.46
CA LYS A 145 20.40 21.70 -0.51
C LYS A 145 19.42 21.28 0.59
N PRO A 146 19.72 21.53 1.87
CA PRO A 146 18.79 21.21 2.96
C PRO A 146 17.44 21.91 2.83
N VAL A 147 16.36 21.19 3.13
CA VAL A 147 14.99 21.71 3.14
C VAL A 147 14.54 21.93 4.58
N ALA A 148 14.55 23.20 5.00
CA ALA A 148 14.05 23.61 6.30
C ALA A 148 12.52 23.56 6.37
N GLY A 149 11.98 23.21 7.54
CA GLY A 149 10.54 23.21 7.78
C GLY A 149 9.75 22.07 7.11
N ALA A 150 10.43 21.12 6.46
CA ALA A 150 9.81 19.91 5.94
C ALA A 150 9.22 19.08 7.09
N ILE A 151 8.07 18.45 6.85
CA ILE A 151 7.44 17.53 7.81
C ILE A 151 7.75 16.10 7.40
N VAL A 152 8.39 15.37 8.32
CA VAL A 152 8.66 13.93 8.21
C VAL A 152 7.70 13.20 9.15
N ASP A 153 6.69 12.55 8.58
CA ASP A 153 5.77 11.64 9.25
C ASP A 153 6.37 10.24 9.27
N ILE A 154 6.44 9.61 10.45
CA ILE A 154 7.12 8.34 10.67
C ILE A 154 6.20 7.42 11.47
N TRP A 155 5.97 6.20 10.96
CA TRP A 155 5.22 5.16 11.67
C TRP A 155 5.80 3.76 11.41
N HIS A 156 5.73 2.89 12.42
CA HIS A 156 6.13 1.49 12.31
C HIS A 156 5.43 0.61 13.36
N ALA A 157 5.55 -0.70 13.20
CA ALA A 157 5.02 -1.70 14.13
C ALA A 157 5.83 -1.79 15.43
N ASN A 158 5.23 -2.35 16.48
CA ASN A 158 5.94 -2.78 17.69
C ASN A 158 6.69 -4.12 17.49
N THR A 159 7.24 -4.72 18.55
CA THR A 159 7.98 -6.00 18.44
C THR A 159 7.09 -7.20 18.15
N LEU A 160 5.76 -7.04 18.26
CA LEU A 160 4.76 -8.05 17.93
C LEU A 160 4.13 -7.83 16.54
N GLY A 161 4.61 -6.85 15.77
CA GLY A 161 4.08 -6.54 14.44
C GLY A 161 2.77 -5.73 14.45
N GLY A 162 2.32 -5.28 15.62
CA GLY A 162 1.10 -4.48 15.79
C GLY A 162 1.34 -2.99 15.61
N TYR A 163 0.36 -2.29 15.04
CA TYR A 163 0.35 -0.83 14.91
C TYR A 163 -0.69 -0.20 15.85
N SER A 164 -0.34 0.88 16.53
CA SER A 164 -1.32 1.67 17.31
C SER A 164 -2.53 2.06 16.44
N PHE A 165 -3.70 2.16 17.09
CA PHE A 165 -5.06 2.28 16.50
C PHE A 165 -5.63 1.01 15.87
N PHE A 166 -4.79 0.12 15.32
CA PHE A 166 -5.21 -1.18 14.80
C PHE A 166 -5.10 -2.27 15.87
N ASP A 167 -4.09 -2.14 16.73
CA ASP A 167 -3.92 -2.87 17.97
C ASP A 167 -4.38 -1.98 19.15
N GLN A 168 -5.53 -2.32 19.71
CA GLN A 168 -6.17 -1.58 20.81
C GLN A 168 -5.42 -1.70 22.14
N SER A 169 -4.42 -2.59 22.25
CA SER A 169 -3.59 -2.69 23.45
C SER A 169 -2.54 -1.57 23.55
N GLN A 170 -2.25 -0.88 22.45
CA GLN A 170 -1.26 0.18 22.38
C GLN A 170 -1.86 1.55 22.74
N SER A 171 -1.01 2.44 23.28
CA SER A 171 -1.40 3.83 23.53
C SER A 171 -1.63 4.61 22.22
N GLU A 172 -2.43 5.67 22.28
CA GLU A 172 -2.67 6.53 21.13
C GLU A 172 -1.36 7.07 20.56
N TYR A 173 -1.21 6.95 19.24
CA TYR A 173 0.00 7.33 18.51
C TYR A 173 1.30 6.70 19.04
N ASN A 174 1.26 5.55 19.74
CA ASN A 174 2.47 4.79 20.01
C ASN A 174 3.18 4.49 18.67
N LEU A 175 4.49 4.74 18.60
CA LEU A 175 5.32 4.51 17.41
C LEU A 175 4.89 5.32 16.17
N ARG A 176 4.24 6.48 16.37
CA ARG A 176 3.82 7.41 15.30
C ARG A 176 4.18 8.85 15.64
N ARG A 177 4.99 9.53 14.83
CA ARG A 177 5.37 10.94 15.07
C ARG A 177 5.52 11.72 13.78
N ARG A 178 5.32 13.03 13.89
CA ARG A 178 5.74 14.02 12.89
C ARG A 178 6.92 14.81 13.42
N VAL A 179 7.96 14.97 12.61
CA VAL A 179 9.12 15.80 12.94
C VAL A 179 9.28 16.88 11.89
N ARG A 180 9.29 18.15 12.31
CA ARG A 180 9.65 19.27 11.45
C ARG A 180 11.17 19.39 11.40
N THR A 181 11.73 19.52 10.21
CA THR A 181 13.17 19.73 10.03
C THR A 181 13.59 21.15 10.41
N GLY A 182 14.77 21.28 11.02
CA GLY A 182 15.41 22.57 11.29
C GLY A 182 16.04 23.18 10.03
N ASP A 183 16.79 24.28 10.21
CA ASP A 183 17.45 25.00 9.11
C ASP A 183 18.47 24.15 8.33
N ASP A 184 19.05 23.15 9.00
CA ASP A 184 19.97 22.18 8.40
C ASP A 184 19.25 21.01 7.73
N GLY A 185 17.91 21.03 7.65
CA GLY A 185 17.09 19.99 7.05
C GLY A 185 17.06 18.68 7.82
N ARG A 186 17.59 18.61 9.05
CA ARG A 186 17.70 17.35 9.80
C ARG A 186 16.45 17.02 10.61
N TYR A 187 16.23 15.72 10.77
CA TYR A 187 15.26 15.14 11.70
C TYR A 187 15.90 13.97 12.43
N ALA A 188 15.45 13.71 13.67
CA ALA A 188 15.84 12.55 14.44
C ALA A 188 14.66 12.02 15.25
N VAL A 189 14.62 10.71 15.44
CA VAL A 189 13.70 10.05 16.35
C VAL A 189 14.40 8.97 17.16
N ARG A 190 13.99 8.85 18.42
CA ARG A 190 14.26 7.68 19.26
C ARG A 190 12.99 6.82 19.27
N SER A 191 13.15 5.54 18.96
CA SER A 191 12.06 4.56 18.97
C SER A 191 12.60 3.19 19.38
N ILE A 192 11.88 2.13 19.02
CA ILE A 192 12.26 0.73 19.15
C ILE A 192 12.41 0.09 17.77
N VAL A 193 13.23 -0.95 17.67
CA VAL A 193 13.38 -1.74 16.44
C VAL A 193 12.06 -2.47 16.14
N PRO A 194 11.41 -2.24 14.98
CA PRO A 194 10.16 -2.91 14.63
C PRO A 194 10.40 -4.39 14.29
N CYS A 195 9.37 -5.21 14.45
CA CYS A 195 9.32 -6.55 13.87
C CYS A 195 8.62 -6.54 12.50
N GLY A 196 8.92 -7.53 11.67
CA GLY A 196 8.08 -7.87 10.53
C GLY A 196 6.68 -8.28 10.98
N TYR A 197 5.71 -8.26 10.07
CA TYR A 197 4.35 -8.66 10.40
C TYR A 197 3.69 -9.42 9.25
N GLY A 198 2.76 -10.29 9.59
CA GLY A 198 1.95 -11.07 8.65
C GLY A 198 0.53 -10.52 8.52
N CYS A 199 -0.16 -10.95 7.47
CA CYS A 199 -1.61 -10.83 7.41
C CYS A 199 -2.25 -11.60 8.59
N PRO A 200 -3.44 -11.18 9.09
CA PRO A 200 -4.17 -11.97 10.09
C PRO A 200 -4.32 -13.43 9.62
N PRO A 201 -3.89 -14.42 10.42
CA PRO A 201 -3.77 -15.80 9.96
C PRO A 201 -5.12 -16.44 9.59
N ASP A 202 -6.20 -16.01 10.25
CA ASP A 202 -7.60 -16.39 10.00
C ASP A 202 -8.33 -15.40 9.06
N GLY A 203 -7.60 -14.42 8.51
CA GLY A 203 -8.14 -13.37 7.65
C GLY A 203 -8.34 -13.80 6.19
N PRO A 204 -9.29 -13.20 5.46
CA PRO A 204 -9.55 -13.48 4.04
C PRO A 204 -8.34 -13.19 3.15
N THR A 205 -7.48 -12.22 3.50
CA THR A 205 -6.25 -11.99 2.73
C THR A 205 -5.29 -13.17 2.84
N GLN A 206 -5.03 -13.66 4.05
CA GLN A 206 -4.14 -14.81 4.24
C GLN A 206 -4.74 -16.08 3.62
N LYS A 207 -6.06 -16.29 3.74
CA LYS A 207 -6.77 -17.41 3.10
C LYS A 207 -6.52 -17.46 1.59
N LEU A 208 -6.66 -16.33 0.90
CA LEU A 208 -6.42 -16.27 -0.55
C LEU A 208 -4.93 -16.45 -0.89
N LEU A 209 -4.03 -15.80 -0.15
CA LEU A 209 -2.58 -15.95 -0.37
C LEU A 209 -2.14 -17.41 -0.21
N THR A 210 -2.61 -18.09 0.84
CA THR A 210 -2.36 -19.52 1.07
C THR A 210 -2.89 -20.38 -0.06
N ALA A 211 -4.10 -20.10 -0.57
CA ALA A 211 -4.67 -20.82 -1.72
C ALA A 211 -3.82 -20.66 -2.99
N MET A 212 -3.08 -19.55 -3.12
CA MET A 212 -2.11 -19.32 -4.21
C MET A 212 -0.68 -19.78 -3.87
N GLY A 213 -0.46 -20.43 -2.73
CA GLY A 213 0.87 -20.88 -2.29
C GLY A 213 1.82 -19.76 -1.84
N ARG A 214 1.29 -18.61 -1.40
CA ARG A 214 2.05 -17.42 -0.98
C ARG A 214 1.94 -17.17 0.53
N HIS A 215 2.99 -16.62 1.13
CA HIS A 215 2.95 -16.11 2.51
C HIS A 215 2.40 -14.68 2.56
N GLY A 216 1.87 -14.28 3.71
CA GLY A 216 1.40 -12.91 3.98
C GLY A 216 2.39 -12.04 4.77
N ASN A 217 3.63 -12.49 4.95
CA ASN A 217 4.65 -11.80 5.75
C ASN A 217 5.30 -10.62 5.02
N ARG A 218 5.58 -9.54 5.77
CA ARG A 218 6.39 -8.39 5.38
C ARG A 218 7.62 -8.31 6.29
N PRO A 219 8.79 -7.89 5.76
CA PRO A 219 9.98 -7.65 6.56
C PRO A 219 9.73 -6.53 7.58
N ALA A 220 10.55 -6.44 8.62
CA ALA A 220 10.58 -5.26 9.49
C ALA A 220 10.88 -3.99 8.65
N HIS A 221 10.06 -2.95 8.83
CA HIS A 221 10.20 -1.70 8.09
C HIS A 221 9.66 -0.49 8.86
N VAL A 222 10.08 0.69 8.42
CA VAL A 222 9.61 1.98 8.91
C VAL A 222 9.06 2.77 7.74
N HIS A 223 7.83 3.28 7.89
CA HIS A 223 7.18 4.09 6.88
C HIS A 223 7.49 5.58 7.03
N PHE A 224 7.45 6.28 5.90
CA PHE A 224 7.67 7.71 5.83
C PHE A 224 6.68 8.39 4.89
N PHE A 225 6.16 9.52 5.37
CA PHE A 225 5.71 10.61 4.52
C PHE A 225 6.65 11.80 4.69
N VAL A 226 7.07 12.40 3.58
CA VAL A 226 7.86 13.63 3.60
C VAL A 226 7.16 14.68 2.76
N SER A 227 6.92 15.86 3.35
CA SER A 227 6.26 16.96 2.67
C SER A 227 6.88 18.31 3.02
N ALA A 228 6.95 19.20 2.04
CA ALA A 228 7.39 20.57 2.21
C ALA A 228 6.71 21.47 1.17
N PRO A 229 6.41 22.74 1.48
CA PRO A 229 5.85 23.69 0.51
C PRO A 229 6.73 23.80 -0.74
N GLY A 230 6.12 23.68 -1.92
CA GLY A 230 6.82 23.72 -3.21
C GLY A 230 7.48 22.40 -3.63
N TYR A 231 7.38 21.34 -2.82
CA TYR A 231 7.90 20.01 -3.14
C TYR A 231 6.77 19.00 -3.34
N LYS A 232 7.04 17.99 -4.17
CA LYS A 232 6.17 16.81 -4.30
C LYS A 232 6.19 16.01 -2.99
N HIS A 233 5.03 15.57 -2.55
CA HIS A 233 4.91 14.65 -1.41
C HIS A 233 5.59 13.31 -1.73
N LEU A 234 6.37 12.80 -0.78
CA LEU A 234 7.05 11.50 -0.90
C LEU A 234 6.44 10.50 0.08
N THR A 235 5.96 9.39 -0.46
CA THR A 235 5.66 8.16 0.29
C THR A 235 6.78 7.17 0.08
N THR A 236 7.41 6.73 1.17
CA THR A 236 8.48 5.73 1.09
C THR A 236 8.58 4.90 2.37
N GLN A 237 9.47 3.91 2.37
CA GLN A 237 9.75 3.07 3.53
C GLN A 237 11.22 2.65 3.55
N ILE A 238 11.73 2.33 4.73
CA ILE A 238 13.04 1.70 4.91
C ILE A 238 12.80 0.29 5.46
N ASN A 239 13.35 -0.72 4.79
CA ASN A 239 13.35 -2.10 5.30
C ASN A 239 14.64 -2.36 6.09
N LEU A 240 14.53 -3.10 7.19
CA LEU A 240 15.69 -3.44 8.00
C LEU A 240 16.54 -4.52 7.31
N ASN A 241 17.86 -4.32 7.29
CA ASN A 241 18.78 -5.26 6.68
C ASN A 241 18.86 -6.56 7.48
N GLY A 242 18.99 -7.69 6.79
CA GLY A 242 19.10 -9.02 7.41
C GLY A 242 17.76 -9.68 7.74
N ASP A 243 16.62 -9.02 7.50
CA ASP A 243 15.31 -9.63 7.64
C ASP A 243 15.09 -10.78 6.64
N GLU A 244 14.50 -11.88 7.10
CA GLU A 244 14.21 -13.09 6.31
C GLU A 244 13.40 -12.77 5.03
N TYR A 245 12.46 -11.82 5.12
CA TYR A 245 11.51 -11.49 4.06
C TYR A 245 11.93 -10.31 3.19
N LEU A 246 13.14 -9.75 3.42
CA LEU A 246 13.63 -8.53 2.76
C LEU A 246 13.50 -8.56 1.23
N TRP A 247 13.73 -9.73 0.62
CA TRP A 247 13.67 -9.93 -0.84
C TRP A 247 12.56 -10.88 -1.28
N MET A 248 11.66 -11.26 -0.37
CA MET A 248 10.53 -12.17 -0.63
C MET A 248 9.18 -11.43 -0.66
N THR A 249 9.20 -10.13 -0.41
CA THR A 249 8.07 -9.25 -0.73
C THR A 249 7.99 -9.07 -2.26
N LEU A 250 6.83 -8.68 -2.81
CA LEU A 250 6.48 -8.55 -4.24
C LEU A 250 7.46 -7.83 -5.19
N ARG A 251 8.62 -7.38 -4.73
CA ARG A 251 9.72 -6.93 -5.59
C ARG A 251 10.38 -8.13 -6.25
N SER A 252 10.52 -8.09 -7.58
CA SER A 252 11.34 -9.06 -8.30
C SER A 252 12.72 -9.14 -7.64
N ARG A 253 13.24 -10.35 -7.41
CA ARG A 253 14.67 -10.58 -7.18
C ARG A 253 15.43 -9.96 -8.38
N ARG A 254 15.88 -8.71 -8.27
CA ARG A 254 16.96 -8.25 -9.15
C ARG A 254 18.17 -9.06 -8.72
N GLY A 255 18.62 -9.91 -9.64
CA GLY A 255 19.59 -10.97 -9.39
C GLY A 255 20.79 -10.47 -8.61
N ARG A 256 21.16 -11.23 -7.58
CA ARG A 256 22.56 -11.31 -7.18
C ARG A 256 23.30 -11.94 -8.35
N SER A 257 23.98 -11.13 -9.14
CA SER A 257 25.18 -11.52 -9.88
C SER A 257 26.38 -10.97 -9.12
#